data_AF-A0A8T3RS51-F1
#
_entry.id   AF-A0A8T3RS51-F1
#
_cell.length_a   1.000
_cell.length_b   1.000
_cell.length_c   1.000
_cell.angle_alpha   90.00
_cell.angle_beta   90.00
_cell.angle_gamma   90.00
#
_symmetry.space_group_name_H-M   'P 1'
#
loop_
_entity.id
_entity.type
_entity.pdbx_description
1 polymer ?
#
loop_
_entity_poly.entity_id
_entity_poly.type
_entity_poly.pdbx_seq_one_letter_code
_entity_poly.pdbx_strand_id
1 'polypeptide(L)' 'MAGELSVDPSGTANYRVPIAVPPGVAGMQPDLAFLYSSRAGNGLLGVG' A
#
# COMPACT_ATOMS: atom_id res chain seq x y z
N MET A 1 5.38 -11.22 5.89
CA MET A 1 4.38 -10.19 5.53
C MET A 1 3.91 -10.50 4.13
N ALA A 2 2.66 -10.92 3.96
CA ALA A 2 2.05 -11.05 2.64
C ALA A 2 1.40 -9.71 2.28
N GLY A 3 1.58 -9.26 1.03
CA GLY A 3 0.82 -8.12 0.51
C GLY A 3 -0.60 -8.55 0.18
N GLU A 4 -1.53 -7.59 0.22
CA GLU A 4 -2.94 -7.80 -0.10
C GLU A 4 -3.20 -7.37 -1.55
N LEU A 5 -3.71 -8.30 -2.37
CA LEU A 5 -4.14 -8.03 -3.73
C LEU A 5 -5.66 -7.88 -3.76
N SER A 6 -6.14 -6.82 -4.39
CA SER A 6 -7.56 -6.60 -4.66
C SER A 6 -7.76 -6.13 -6.10
N VAL A 7 -8.96 -6.39 -6.64
CA VAL A 7 -9.37 -5.86 -7.95
C VAL A 7 -10.64 -5.06 -7.73
N ASP A 8 -10.66 -3.80 -8.16
CA ASP A 8 -11.84 -2.95 -8.01
C ASP A 8 -12.90 -3.24 -9.11
N PRO A 9 -14.15 -2.76 -8.96
CA PRO A 9 -15.21 -2.98 -9.96
C PRO A 9 -14.90 -2.40 -11.34
N SER A 10 -13.92 -1.50 -11.43
CA SER A 10 -13.47 -0.93 -12.70
C SER A 10 -12.39 -1.79 -13.36
N GLY A 11 -11.92 -2.87 -12.72
CA GLY A 11 -10.91 -3.79 -13.23
C GLY A 11 -9.47 -3.37 -12.93
N THR A 12 -9.26 -2.43 -12.01
CA THR A 12 -7.91 -2.03 -11.58
C THR A 12 -7.37 -3.05 -10.58
N ALA A 13 -6.16 -3.54 -10.81
CA ALA A 13 -5.45 -4.37 -9.83
C ALA A 13 -4.75 -3.46 -8.83
N ASN A 14 -5.11 -3.58 -7.55
CA ASN A 14 -4.52 -2.83 -6.45
C ASN A 14 -3.75 -3.78 -5.54
N TYR A 15 -2.54 -3.38 -5.14
CA TYR A 15 -1.70 -4.17 -4.24
C TYR A 15 -1.23 -3.32 -3.07
N ARG A 16 -1.46 -3.81 -1.84
CA ARG A 16 -1.09 -3.13 -0.59
C ARG A 16 -0.06 -3.95 0.17
N VAL A 17 1.09 -3.36 0.48
CA VAL A 17 2.13 -4.00 1.29
C VAL A 17 2.33 -3.19 2.57
N PRO A 18 1.90 -3.70 3.74
CA PRO A 18 2.08 -2.98 5.00
C PRO A 18 3.56 -2.90 5.38
N ILE A 19 3.96 -1.76 5.95
CA ILE A 19 5.30 -1.52 6.46
C ILE A 19 5.30 -1.78 7.97
N ALA A 20 6.17 -2.67 8.42
CA ALA A 20 6.37 -2.90 9.85
C ALA A 20 6.93 -1.62 10.49
N VAL A 21 6.18 -1.02 11.41
CA VAL A 21 6.67 0.07 12.23
C VAL A 21 6.58 -0.33 13.71
N PRO A 22 7.60 0.02 14.52
CA PRO A 22 7.51 -0.21 15.96
C PRO A 22 6.45 0.72 16.57
N PRO A 23 5.74 0.28 17.63
CA PRO A 23 4.82 1.14 18.35
C PRO A 23 5.58 2.31 18.99
N GLY A 24 5.06 3.52 18.79
CA GLY A 24 5.60 4.74 19.40
C GLY A 24 5.13 4.92 20.84
N VAL A 25 5.36 6.12 21.39
CA VAL A 25 4.93 6.49 22.73
C VAL A 25 3.41 6.28 22.86
N ALA A 26 2.99 5.65 23.96
CA ALA A 26 1.59 5.28 24.23
C ALA A 26 0.96 4.31 23.19
N GLY A 27 1.77 3.54 22.45
CA GLY A 27 1.26 2.56 21.48
C GLY A 27 0.76 3.17 20.17
N MET A 28 1.00 4.46 19.96
CA MET A 28 0.65 5.15 18.71
C MET A 28 1.62 4.76 17.61
N GLN A 29 1.10 4.22 16.51
CA GLN A 29 1.88 3.90 15.32
C GLN A 29 1.21 4.44 14.06
N PRO A 30 1.98 4.90 13.06
CA PRO A 30 1.42 5.26 11.77
C PRO A 30 1.01 4.00 10.98
N ASP A 31 -0.12 4.06 10.27
CA ASP A 31 -0.47 3.03 9.27
C ASP A 31 0.25 3.38 7.96
N LEU A 32 1.39 2.71 7.72
CA LEU A 32 2.18 2.87 6.52
C LEU A 32 2.07 1.63 5.63
N ALA A 33 1.85 1.84 4.34
CA ALA A 33 1.87 0.78 3.34
C ALA A 33 2.36 1.31 1.99
N PHE A 34 3.02 0.46 1.22
CA PHE A 34 3.17 0.69 -0.21
C PHE A 34 1.86 0.34 -0.91
N LEU A 35 1.42 1.23 -1.80
CA LEU A 35 0.22 1.05 -2.60
C LEU A 35 0.64 1.02 -4.07
N TYR A 36 0.14 0.04 -4.79
CA TYR A 36 0.24 -0.06 -6.24
C TYR A 36 -1.16 -0.16 -6.82
N SER A 37 -1.37 0.46 -7.98
CA SER A 37 -2.60 0.43 -8.74
C SER A 37 -2.25 0.32 -10.22
N SER A 38 -2.74 -0.71 -10.92
CA SER A 38 -2.38 -0.94 -12.33
C SER A 38 -2.79 0.19 -13.29
N ARG A 39 -3.51 1.21 -12.80
CA ARG A 39 -3.92 2.40 -13.54
C ARG A 39 -3.26 3.70 -13.07
N ALA A 40 -2.46 3.69 -12.00
CA ALA A 40 -1.77 4.92 -11.64
C ALA A 40 -0.63 5.21 -12.63
N GLY A 41 -0.33 6.50 -12.77
CA GLY A 41 0.77 6.98 -13.60
C GLY A 41 2.11 6.77 -12.91
N ASN A 42 3.14 7.44 -13.44
CA ASN A 42 4.46 7.43 -12.80
C ASN A 42 4.49 8.38 -11.58
N GLY A 43 5.03 7.92 -10.47
CA GLY A 43 5.20 8.68 -9.23
C GLY A 43 6.56 8.48 -8.58
N LEU A 44 6.69 8.88 -7.32
CA LEU A 44 7.94 8.77 -6.54
C LEU A 44 8.42 7.31 -6.36
N LEU A 45 7.52 6.35 -6.53
CA LEU A 45 7.79 4.92 -6.36
C LEU A 45 7.79 4.15 -7.71
N GLY A 46 7.81 4.87 -8.83
CA GLY A 46 7.73 4.29 -10.17
C GLY A 46 6.31 4.32 -10.74
N VAL A 47 6.06 3.48 -11.74
CA VAL A 47 4.78 3.42 -12.46
C VAL A 47 3.80 2.45 -11.81
N GLY A 48 2.53 2.86 -11.77
CA GLY A 48 1.43 2.18 -11.09
C GLY A 48 1.11 2.82 -9.75
#